data_AF-A0AA96QI51-F1
#
_entry.id   AF-A0AA96QI51-F1
#
_cell.length_a   1.000
_cell.length_b   1.000
_cell.length_c   1.000
_cell.angle_alpha   90.00
_cell.angle_beta   90.00
_cell.angle_gamma   90.00
#
_symmetry.space_group_name_H-M   'P 1'
#
loop_
_entity.id
_entity.type
_entity.pdbx_description
1 polymer ?
#
loop_
_entity_poly.entity_id
_entity_poly.type
_entity_poly.pdbx_seq_one_letter_code
_entity_poly.pdbx_strand_id
1 'polypeptide(L)'
;MGSRRDPRFAAVLLVAQEVFPLDRRVWKHLDESQQRANFAGLLADKTFSAKEHLLLEITASLWSSHEHPTLLGVVAERLGNEWLATVLRALTVARGAALPPGTGPDPLGW
;
A
#
# COMPACT_ATOMS: atom_id res chain seq x y z
N MET A 1 -16.46 0.93 -21.65
CA MET A 1 -16.75 0.44 -20.29
C MET A 1 -15.43 0.28 -19.56
N GLY A 2 -15.07 1.23 -18.69
CA GLY A 2 -13.86 1.11 -17.87
C GLY A 2 -14.07 0.01 -16.84
N SER A 3 -13.26 -1.05 -16.88
CA SER A 3 -13.32 -2.11 -15.88
C SER A 3 -13.07 -1.48 -14.51
N ARG A 4 -14.02 -1.61 -13.58
CA ARG A 4 -13.90 -1.04 -12.24
C ARG A 4 -12.71 -1.71 -11.56
N ARG A 5 -11.66 -0.94 -11.25
CA ARG A 5 -10.44 -1.44 -10.60
C ARG A 5 -10.80 -2.04 -9.25
N ASP A 6 -10.32 -3.23 -8.95
CA ASP A 6 -10.45 -3.92 -7.68
C ASP A 6 -9.92 -2.99 -6.57
N PRO A 7 -10.72 -2.69 -5.53
CA PRO A 7 -10.31 -1.78 -4.46
C PRO A 7 -9.03 -2.23 -3.75
N ARG A 8 -8.79 -3.53 -3.62
CA ARG A 8 -7.55 -4.07 -3.04
C ARG A 8 -6.37 -3.83 -3.97
N PHE A 9 -6.55 -4.04 -5.27
CA PHE A 9 -5.52 -3.72 -6.25
C PHE A 9 -5.23 -2.21 -6.28
N ALA A 10 -6.26 -1.37 -6.18
CA ALA A 10 -6.11 0.08 -6.10
C ALA A 10 -5.34 0.50 -4.84
N ALA A 11 -5.55 -0.16 -3.70
CA ALA A 11 -4.77 0.08 -2.49
C ALA A 11 -3.30 -0.31 -2.66
N VAL A 12 -3.02 -1.46 -3.29
CA VAL A 12 -1.66 -1.88 -3.64
C VAL A 12 -0.97 -0.83 -4.50
N LEU A 13 -1.65 -0.33 -5.53
CA LEU A 13 -1.10 0.71 -6.41
C LEU A 13 -0.86 2.03 -5.69
N LEU A 14 -1.74 2.44 -4.78
CA LEU A 14 -1.54 3.66 -3.98
C LEU A 14 -0.24 3.57 -3.18
N VAL A 15 -0.01 2.44 -2.49
CA VAL A 15 1.23 2.24 -1.73
C VAL A 15 2.44 2.21 -2.66
N ALA A 16 2.36 1.48 -3.78
CA ALA A 16 3.46 1.41 -4.74
C ALA A 16 3.82 2.79 -5.32
N GLN A 17 2.83 3.63 -5.61
CA GLN A 17 3.04 4.97 -6.17
C GLN A 17 3.61 5.96 -5.15
N GLU A 18 3.13 5.93 -3.91
CA GLU A 18 3.56 6.89 -2.89
C GLU A 18 4.89 6.51 -2.23
N VAL A 19 5.10 5.21 -1.98
CA VAL A 19 6.27 4.71 -1.25
C VAL A 19 7.39 4.28 -2.20
N PHE A 20 7.03 3.70 -3.35
CA PHE A 20 7.97 3.07 -4.28
C PHE A 20 7.86 3.59 -5.72
N PRO A 21 7.74 4.92 -5.96
CA PRO A 21 7.36 5.47 -7.26
C PRO A 21 8.29 5.05 -8.40
N LEU A 22 9.57 4.83 -8.11
CA LEU A 22 10.59 4.49 -9.10
C LEU A 22 11.24 3.12 -8.87
N ASP A 23 10.78 2.35 -7.88
CA ASP A 23 11.43 1.09 -7.51
C ASP A 23 11.02 -0.05 -8.44
N ARG A 24 11.87 -0.33 -9.43
CA ARG A 24 11.66 -1.42 -10.39
C ARG A 24 11.52 -2.79 -9.73
N ARG A 25 12.06 -2.99 -8.52
CA ARG A 25 11.91 -4.24 -7.77
C ARG A 25 10.46 -4.45 -7.38
N VAL A 26 9.69 -3.40 -7.11
CA VAL A 26 8.26 -3.46 -6.80
C VAL A 26 7.43 -3.59 -8.08
N TRP A 27 7.66 -2.70 -9.04
CA TRP A 27 6.84 -2.62 -10.25
C TRP A 27 6.88 -3.88 -11.13
N LYS A 28 7.98 -4.65 -11.10
CA LYS A 28 8.07 -5.94 -11.84
C LYS A 28 7.12 -7.02 -11.30
N HIS A 29 6.57 -6.86 -10.09
CA HIS A 29 5.63 -7.82 -9.47
C HIS A 29 4.17 -7.37 -9.55
N LEU A 30 3.88 -6.23 -10.18
CA LEU A 30 2.54 -5.68 -10.34
C LEU A 30 2.14 -5.69 -11.83
N ASP A 31 1.01 -6.31 -12.13
CA ASP A 31 0.40 -6.27 -13.47
C ASP A 31 -0.88 -5.43 -13.40
N GLU A 32 -0.78 -4.17 -13.84
CA GLU A 32 -1.91 -3.25 -13.83
C GLU A 32 -3.04 -3.64 -14.79
N SER A 33 -2.71 -4.32 -15.89
CA SER A 33 -3.68 -4.70 -16.91
C SER A 33 -4.57 -5.85 -16.43
N GLN A 34 -3.96 -6.81 -15.74
CA GLN A 34 -4.64 -7.98 -15.18
C GLN A 34 -5.06 -7.78 -13.71
N GLN A 35 -4.66 -6.68 -13.08
CA GLN A 35 -4.87 -6.39 -11.66
C GLN A 35 -4.33 -7.50 -10.75
N ARG A 36 -3.09 -7.93 -11.01
CA ARG A 36 -2.41 -9.00 -10.27
C ARG A 36 -1.19 -8.47 -9.54
N ALA A 37 -0.93 -9.01 -8.35
CA ALA A 37 0.27 -8.73 -7.58
C ALA A 37 0.92 -10.04 -7.12
N ASN A 38 2.22 -10.19 -7.35
CA ASN A 38 3.01 -11.34 -6.90
C ASN A 38 3.78 -10.99 -5.61
N PHE A 39 3.06 -10.96 -4.48
CA PHE A 39 3.66 -10.65 -3.18
C PHE A 39 4.62 -11.73 -2.67
N ALA A 40 4.41 -13.01 -3.02
CA ALA A 40 5.34 -14.08 -2.65
C ALA A 40 6.73 -13.84 -3.27
N GLY A 41 6.80 -13.48 -4.55
CA GLY A 41 8.06 -13.12 -5.20
C GLY A 41 8.66 -11.82 -4.67
N LEU A 42 7.82 -10.84 -4.37
CA LEU A 42 8.25 -9.54 -3.86
C LEU A 42 8.84 -9.62 -2.45
N LEU A 43 8.21 -10.38 -1.55
CA LEU A 43 8.67 -10.61 -0.17
C LEU A 43 9.87 -11.56 -0.10
N ALA A 44 10.08 -12.42 -1.10
CA ALA A 44 11.28 -13.25 -1.17
C ALA A 44 12.56 -12.47 -1.53
N ASP A 45 12.43 -11.24 -2.05
CA ASP A 45 13.56 -10.38 -2.40
C ASP A 45 14.21 -9.79 -1.13
N LYS A 46 15.46 -10.22 -0.85
CA LYS A 46 16.21 -9.83 0.35
C LYS A 46 16.92 -8.47 0.23
N THR A 47 16.71 -7.74 -0.86
CA THR A 47 17.35 -6.44 -1.09
C THR A 47 16.59 -5.27 -0.45
N PHE A 48 15.36 -5.50 0.03
CA PHE A 48 14.59 -4.51 0.76
C PHE A 48 15.14 -4.33 2.18
N SER A 49 15.19 -3.08 2.64
CA SER A 49 15.42 -2.75 4.04
C SER A 49 14.28 -3.26 4.91
N ALA A 50 14.51 -3.36 6.22
CA ALA A 50 13.48 -3.81 7.17
C ALA A 50 12.20 -2.96 7.12
N LYS A 51 12.31 -1.64 6.86
CA LYS A 51 11.16 -0.74 6.74
C LYS A 51 10.38 -0.98 5.45
N GLU A 52 11.08 -1.12 4.32
CA GLU A 52 10.45 -1.44 3.04
C GLU A 52 9.76 -2.82 3.12
N HIS A 53 10.41 -3.81 3.73
CA HIS A 53 9.84 -5.13 3.93
C HIS A 53 8.53 -5.08 4.73
N LEU A 54 8.50 -4.31 5.82
CA LEU A 54 7.29 -4.09 6.59
C LEU A 54 6.17 -3.43 5.76
N LEU A 55 6.50 -2.43 4.93
CA LEU A 55 5.54 -1.79 4.02
C LEU A 55 4.98 -2.79 3.00
N LEU A 56 5.83 -3.66 2.47
CA LEU A 56 5.43 -4.72 1.54
C LEU A 56 4.52 -5.76 2.21
N GLU A 57 4.80 -6.17 3.45
CA GLU A 57 3.93 -7.08 4.23
C GLU A 57 2.54 -6.47 4.49
N ILE A 58 2.50 -5.18 4.82
CA ILE A 58 1.22 -4.45 4.99
C ILE A 58 0.46 -4.42 3.67
N THR A 59 1.15 -4.11 2.58
CA THR A 59 0.53 -4.02 1.25
C THR A 59 0.01 -5.40 0.80
N ALA A 60 0.75 -6.47 1.10
CA ALA A 60 0.33 -7.85 0.88
C ALA A 60 -0.92 -8.20 1.71
N SER A 61 -1.01 -7.70 2.94
CA SER A 61 -2.20 -7.86 3.81
C SER A 61 -3.43 -7.16 3.25
N LEU A 62 -3.26 -5.96 2.68
CA LEU A 62 -4.34 -5.22 2.01
C LEU A 62 -4.85 -5.97 0.76
N TRP A 63 -3.95 -6.64 0.05
CA TRP A 63 -4.28 -7.48 -1.10
C TRP A 63 -5.01 -8.77 -0.69
N SER A 64 -4.45 -9.50 0.28
CA SER A 64 -4.93 -10.82 0.71
C SER A 64 -4.66 -11.03 2.20
N SER A 65 -5.56 -10.51 3.04
CA SER A 65 -5.43 -10.60 4.51
C SER A 65 -5.37 -12.02 5.08
N HIS A 66 -5.87 -13.02 4.35
CA HIS A 66 -5.80 -14.42 4.77
C HIS A 66 -4.40 -15.02 4.52
N GLU A 67 -3.73 -14.63 3.45
CA GLU A 67 -2.38 -15.11 3.11
C GLU A 67 -1.30 -14.31 3.83
N HIS A 68 -1.60 -13.05 4.18
CA HIS A 68 -0.67 -12.12 4.81
C HIS A 68 -1.35 -11.38 5.97
N PRO A 69 -1.57 -12.01 7.14
CA PRO A 69 -2.17 -11.33 8.27
C PRO A 69 -1.21 -10.31 8.88
N THR A 70 -1.66 -9.06 9.04
CA THR A 70 -0.87 -7.98 9.66
C THR A 70 -1.66 -7.27 10.74
N LEU A 71 -1.03 -7.01 11.90
CA LEU A 71 -1.63 -6.28 13.02
C LEU A 71 -1.35 -4.78 12.90
N LEU A 72 -2.39 -3.98 12.67
CA LEU A 72 -2.29 -2.54 12.44
C LEU A 72 -1.62 -1.77 13.59
N GLY A 73 -1.78 -2.23 14.83
CA GLY A 73 -1.13 -1.62 16.00
C GLY A 73 0.40 -1.74 15.97
N VAL A 74 0.92 -2.90 15.58
CA VAL A 74 2.37 -3.15 15.45
C VAL A 74 2.94 -2.34 14.28
N VAL A 75 2.14 -2.18 13.22
CA VAL A 75 2.48 -1.36 12.05
C VAL A 75 2.62 0.11 12.42
N ALA A 76 1.67 0.65 13.18
CA ALA A 76 1.68 2.05 13.60
C ALA A 76 2.90 2.40 14.47
N GLU A 77 3.29 1.49 15.36
CA GLU A 77 4.47 1.67 16.22
C GLU A 77 5.79 1.67 15.43
N ARG A 78 5.89 0.84 14.38
CA ARG A 78 7.14 0.62 13.63
C ARG A 78 7.35 1.58 12.45
N LEU A 79 6.29 2.07 11.83
CA LEU A 79 6.38 2.92 10.63
C LEU A 79 6.63 4.40 10.94
N GLY A 80 6.22 4.88 12.12
CA GLY A 80 6.17 6.31 12.42
C GLY A 80 5.13 7.07 11.57
N ASN A 81 5.05 8.39 11.77
CA ASN A 81 3.97 9.21 11.21
C ASN A 81 3.99 9.31 9.67
N GLU A 82 5.16 9.24 9.05
CA GLU A 82 5.35 9.44 7.60
C GLU A 82 4.53 8.43 6.77
N TRP A 83 4.62 7.15 7.10
CA TRP A 83 4.01 6.09 6.30
C TRP A 83 2.65 5.63 6.83
N LEU A 84 2.33 5.94 8.09
CA LEU A 84 1.03 5.63 8.68
C LEU A 84 -0.12 6.26 7.90
N ALA A 85 0.02 7.52 7.48
CA ALA A 85 -1.00 8.22 6.69
C ALA A 85 -1.26 7.54 5.34
N THR A 86 -0.22 7.05 4.66
CA THR A 86 -0.34 6.29 3.41
C THR A 86 -1.02 4.94 3.64
N VAL A 87 -0.64 4.22 4.70
CA VAL A 87 -1.25 2.92 5.04
C VAL A 87 -2.74 3.06 5.38
N LEU A 88 -3.12 4.08 6.15
CA LEU A 88 -4.53 4.35 6.48
C LEU A 88 -5.35 4.71 5.25
N ARG A 89 -4.77 5.49 4.32
CA ARG A 89 -5.41 5.78 3.02
C ARG A 89 -5.58 4.51 2.20
N ALA A 90 -4.53 3.69 2.07
CA ALA A 90 -4.59 2.42 1.37
C ALA A 90 -5.65 1.46 1.97
N LEU A 91 -5.75 1.40 3.31
CA LEU A 91 -6.79 0.62 4.01
C LEU A 91 -8.20 1.10 3.62
N THR A 92 -8.41 2.41 3.56
CA THR A 92 -9.71 2.99 3.21
C THR A 92 -10.08 2.64 1.76
N VAL A 93 -9.11 2.76 0.84
CA VAL A 93 -9.26 2.33 -0.57
C VAL A 93 -9.58 0.84 -0.67
N ALA A 94 -8.85 -0.02 0.07
CA ALA A 94 -9.05 -1.48 0.07
C ALA A 94 -10.45 -1.89 0.54
N ARG A 95 -11.10 -1.08 1.38
CA ARG A 95 -12.48 -1.27 1.84
C ARG A 95 -13.54 -0.75 0.86
N GLY A 96 -13.13 -0.20 -0.27
CA GLY A 96 -14.02 0.33 -1.29
C GLY A 96 -14.65 1.68 -0.93
N ALA A 97 -14.16 2.34 0.13
CA ALA A 97 -14.58 3.68 0.46
C ALA A 97 -13.90 4.67 -0.50
N ALA A 98 -14.70 5.55 -1.10
CA ALA A 98 -14.16 6.74 -1.75
C ALA A 98 -13.61 7.66 -0.67
N LEU A 99 -12.29 7.77 -0.56
CA LEU A 99 -11.69 8.79 0.30
C LEU A 99 -12.10 10.16 -0.24
N PRO A 100 -12.58 11.09 0.61
CA PRO A 100 -12.59 12.49 0.21
C PRO A 100 -11.16 12.90 -0.16
N PRO A 101 -10.96 13.74 -1.18
CA PRO A 101 -9.64 14.29 -1.47
C PRO A 101 -9.11 14.92 -0.18
N GLY A 102 -7.93 14.45 0.25
CA GLY A 102 -7.43 14.78 1.58
C GLY A 102 -7.39 16.29 1.79
N THR A 103 -7.97 16.74 2.90
CA THR A 103 -7.53 17.96 3.56
C THR A 103 -6.07 17.73 3.92
N GLY A 104 -5.16 18.24 3.07
CA GLY A 104 -3.80 18.52 3.52
C GLY A 104 -3.86 19.38 4.80
N PRO A 105 -2.81 19.37 5.63
CA PRO A 105 -2.77 20.30 6.76
C PRO A 105 -3.00 21.71 6.20
N ASP A 106 -4.06 22.37 6.66
CA ASP A 106 -4.21 23.80 6.45
C ASP A 106 -2.87 24.45 6.80
N PRO A 107 -2.20 25.16 5.87
CA PRO A 107 -1.08 25.99 6.25
C PRO A 107 -1.67 27.12 7.11
N LEU A 108 -1.66 26.90 8.42
CA LEU A 108 -1.78 27.90 9.48
C LEU A 108 -2.53 29.16 9.06
N GLY A 109 -3.84 29.20 9.32
CA GLY A 109 -4.59 30.44 9.39
C GLY A 109 -4.09 31.29 10.56
N TRP A 110 -3.16 32.20 10.26
CA TRP A 110 -2.93 33.48 10.93
C TRP A 110 -2.79 34.54 9.84
#